data_AF-W6NW10-F1
#
_entry.id   AF-W6NW10-F1
#
_cell.length_a   1.000
_cell.length_b   1.000
_cell.length_c   1.000
_cell.angle_alpha   90.00
_cell.angle_beta   90.00
_cell.angle_gamma   90.00
#
_symmetry.space_group_name_H-M   'P 1'
#
loop_
_entity.id
_entity.type
_entity.pdbx_description
1 polymer ?
#
loop_
_entity_poly.entity_id
_entity_poly.type
_entity_poly.pdbx_seq_one_letter_code
_entity_poly.pdbx_strand_id
1 'polypeptide(L)'
;MANYNSTFSCKWKISVLWKLSTIRHFVDIRLGNEVVDIGIPDSLIVETFEMKQTLCAVLINCKDRSEDDTDHAARFMNDMCDELEWFESEVLSGMSSIRSDDLIPFLVQLSETILRNIGFTMAAWDFSDAARSPSPDSCLEESASRRVRDYPEIASRLVVSFCSSSAPGILLPAVLTAARRLLDIEFINCSPLLPVLDFIPKWIIRCTKEDDQIDEKATADAYLSLWKALLERSEYTETMLDKSINICAVLLLNYLTQSNENARDVPDPRLHDYEITMPISIILHKVIFKHKLLITKFMERVGGLSCSDLLCSDDLDGDSCLLRLGSCAQLALLCDLSAHGIRSVGNSASTVHRTSQNVADLLVILRDRVELVAKENPPEDNMILYQLRAMFE
;
A
#
# COMPACT_ATOMS: atom_id res chain seq x y z
N MET A 1 38.81 27.53 38.89
CA MET A 1 37.45 28.06 38.66
C MET A 1 37.33 28.53 37.21
N ALA A 2 37.10 27.59 36.29
CA ALA A 2 36.67 27.80 34.91
C ALA A 2 36.47 26.39 34.32
N ASN A 3 35.21 26.01 34.08
CA ASN A 3 34.71 24.89 33.25
C ASN A 3 33.37 24.33 33.77
N TYR A 4 32.36 25.19 33.94
CA TYR A 4 30.99 24.73 34.23
C TYR A 4 29.89 25.51 33.47
N ASN A 5 30.25 26.31 32.46
CA ASN A 5 29.30 27.17 31.74
C ASN A 5 29.03 26.76 30.29
N SER A 6 29.77 25.81 29.69
CA SER A 6 29.51 25.38 28.30
C SER A 6 28.43 24.31 28.18
N THR A 7 28.25 23.46 29.20
CA THR A 7 27.23 22.39 29.19
C THR A 7 25.80 22.91 29.45
N PHE A 8 25.66 24.08 30.09
CA PHE A 8 24.36 24.69 30.38
C PHE A 8 23.79 25.51 29.21
N SER A 9 24.64 25.98 28.30
CA SER A 9 24.20 26.73 27.11
C SER A 9 23.55 25.83 26.04
N CYS A 10 23.99 24.57 25.90
CA CYS A 10 23.32 23.60 25.04
C CYS A 10 21.94 23.18 25.60
N LYS A 11 21.80 23.01 26.92
CA LYS A 11 20.52 22.60 27.53
C LYS A 11 19.36 23.58 27.28
N TRP A 12 19.64 24.88 27.24
CA TRP A 12 18.61 25.91 27.02
C TRP A 12 18.20 26.06 25.54
N LYS A 13 19.14 25.91 24.58
CA LYS A 13 18.79 25.86 23.14
C LYS A 13 18.08 24.56 22.75
N ILE A 14 18.39 23.46 23.44
CA ILE A 14 17.74 22.15 23.27
C ILE A 14 16.33 22.16 23.89
N SER A 15 16.10 22.80 25.03
CA SER A 15 14.78 22.81 25.70
C SER A 15 13.63 23.46 24.91
N VAL A 16 13.90 24.38 23.98
CA VAL A 16 12.86 25.13 23.24
C VAL A 16 12.47 24.43 21.94
N LEU A 17 13.43 23.79 21.25
CA LEU A 17 13.19 23.04 20.00
C LEU A 17 12.53 21.67 20.22
N TRP A 18 12.51 21.17 21.46
CA TRP A 18 12.07 19.81 21.78
C TRP A 18 10.63 19.71 22.27
N LYS A 19 9.94 20.84 22.44
CA LYS A 19 8.50 20.79 22.72
C LYS A 19 7.78 20.48 21.42
N LEU A 20 7.06 19.37 21.42
CA LEU A 20 6.16 18.91 20.36
C LEU A 20 5.28 20.06 19.82
N SER A 21 4.81 20.94 20.71
CA SER A 21 4.04 22.15 20.36
C SER A 21 4.76 23.12 19.42
N THR A 22 6.09 23.14 19.41
CA THR A 22 6.91 24.04 18.57
C THR A 22 7.04 23.47 17.16
N ILE A 23 7.28 22.16 17.03
CA ILE A 23 7.33 21.50 15.72
C ILE A 23 5.94 21.48 15.08
N ARG A 24 4.89 21.17 15.85
CA ARG A 24 3.49 21.29 15.40
C ARG A 24 3.19 22.69 14.90
N HIS A 25 3.53 23.71 15.68
CA HIS A 25 3.31 25.10 15.27
C HIS A 25 3.93 25.41 13.91
N PHE A 26 5.17 24.98 13.65
CA PHE A 26 5.79 25.20 12.34
C PHE A 26 5.10 24.42 11.22
N VAL A 27 4.69 23.18 11.46
CA VAL A 27 3.92 22.39 10.48
C VAL A 27 2.57 23.05 10.21
N ASP A 28 1.84 23.48 11.25
CA ASP A 28 0.54 24.13 11.16
C ASP A 28 0.64 25.46 10.38
N ILE A 29 1.71 26.24 10.59
CA ILE A 29 1.98 27.46 9.80
C ILE A 29 2.16 27.12 8.31
N ARG A 30 2.90 26.05 8.00
CA ARG A 30 3.09 25.61 6.60
C ARG A 30 1.79 25.14 5.98
N LEU A 31 0.95 24.42 6.73
CA LEU A 31 -0.37 23.94 6.29
C LEU A 31 -1.38 25.09 6.12
N GLY A 32 -1.30 26.11 6.98
CA GLY A 32 -2.24 27.24 7.00
C GLY A 32 -2.00 28.31 5.92
N ASN A 33 -0.94 28.21 5.11
CA ASN A 33 -0.52 29.25 4.17
C ASN A 33 -0.39 30.65 4.83
N GLU A 34 -0.10 30.73 6.14
CA GLU A 34 0.18 32.01 6.78
C GLU A 34 1.52 32.52 6.23
N VAL A 35 1.47 33.66 5.53
CA VAL A 35 2.52 34.29 4.70
C VAL A 35 3.68 34.85 5.54
N VAL A 36 4.08 34.18 6.60
CA VAL A 36 5.27 34.51 7.36
C VAL A 36 6.31 33.45 7.04
N ASP A 37 7.16 33.73 6.07
CA ASP A 37 8.40 32.98 5.90
C ASP A 37 9.23 33.19 7.17
N ILE A 38 9.22 32.18 8.05
CA ILE A 38 9.97 32.19 9.31
C ILE A 38 11.47 31.96 9.03
N GLY A 39 11.86 31.74 7.77
CA GLY A 39 13.25 31.50 7.36
C GLY A 39 13.80 30.16 7.84
N ILE A 40 12.94 29.24 8.28
CA ILE A 40 13.30 27.89 8.73
C ILE A 40 13.10 26.94 7.55
N PRO A 41 14.16 26.28 7.05
CA PRO A 41 14.05 25.30 5.97
C PRO A 41 13.18 24.11 6.36
N ASP A 42 12.39 23.59 5.42
CA ASP A 42 11.55 22.42 5.61
C ASP A 42 12.33 21.18 6.06
N SER A 43 13.53 21.00 5.49
CA SER A 43 14.43 19.92 5.89
C SER A 43 14.80 19.99 7.38
N LEU A 44 15.00 21.20 7.93
CA LEU A 44 15.36 21.36 9.34
C LEU A 44 14.18 21.02 10.27
N ILE A 45 12.95 21.32 9.84
CA ILE A 45 11.73 20.95 10.58
C ILE A 45 11.61 19.42 10.62
N VAL A 46 11.74 18.76 9.47
CA VAL A 46 11.67 17.30 9.35
C VAL A 46 12.80 16.62 10.13
N GLU A 47 14.05 17.07 9.99
CA GLU A 47 15.20 16.54 10.73
C GLU A 47 15.04 16.70 12.24
N THR A 48 14.52 17.85 12.70
CA THR A 48 14.27 18.07 14.14
C THR A 48 13.19 17.13 14.65
N PHE A 49 12.13 16.91 13.85
CA PHE A 49 11.09 15.95 14.17
C PHE A 49 11.61 14.51 14.22
N GLU A 50 12.38 14.09 13.21
CA GLU A 50 13.01 12.76 13.17
C GLU A 50 13.94 12.55 14.36
N MET A 51 14.78 13.53 14.67
CA MET A 51 15.70 13.48 15.80
C MET A 51 14.95 13.33 17.12
N LYS A 52 13.85 14.07 17.31
CA LYS A 52 13.00 13.97 18.50
C LYS A 52 12.42 12.57 18.64
N GLN A 53 11.76 12.06 17.60
CA GLN A 53 11.15 10.71 17.59
C GLN A 53 12.16 9.62 17.88
N THR A 54 13.30 9.67 17.19
CA THR A 54 14.39 8.70 17.37
C THR A 54 14.91 8.74 18.81
N LEU A 55 15.07 9.95 19.38
CA LEU A 55 15.52 10.10 20.76
C LEU A 55 14.48 9.62 21.75
N CYS A 56 13.18 9.86 21.54
CA CYS A 56 12.11 9.28 22.36
C CYS A 56 12.15 7.75 22.33
N ALA A 57 12.30 7.15 21.14
CA ALA A 57 12.41 5.69 20.97
C ALA A 57 13.66 5.11 21.64
N VAL A 58 14.80 5.81 21.64
CA VAL A 58 16.00 5.37 22.36
C VAL A 58 15.83 5.55 23.88
N LEU A 59 15.30 6.70 24.29
CA LEU A 59 15.23 7.09 25.69
C LEU A 59 14.19 6.30 26.48
N ILE A 60 13.18 5.73 25.84
CA ILE A 60 12.19 4.87 26.50
C ILE A 60 12.84 3.73 27.33
N ASN A 61 14.02 3.28 26.91
CA ASN A 61 14.81 2.25 27.60
C ASN A 61 15.97 2.81 28.45
N CYS A 62 16.23 4.12 28.39
CA CYS A 62 17.38 4.76 29.03
C CYS A 62 17.00 5.31 30.41
N LYS A 63 17.14 4.44 31.41
CA LYS A 63 16.77 4.69 32.81
C LYS A 63 17.64 5.77 33.47
N ASP A 64 17.00 6.63 34.26
CA ASP A 64 17.68 7.38 35.32
C ASP A 64 17.40 6.71 36.68
N ARG A 65 18.36 6.71 37.61
CA ARG A 65 18.29 5.90 38.85
C ARG A 65 17.19 6.33 39.85
N SER A 66 16.47 7.40 39.56
CA SER A 66 15.53 8.07 40.46
C SER A 66 14.09 8.17 39.97
N GLU A 67 13.79 7.73 38.75
CA GLU A 67 12.43 7.78 38.17
C GLU A 67 11.78 6.38 38.23
N ASP A 68 10.47 6.31 38.49
CA ASP A 68 9.73 5.05 38.42
C ASP A 68 9.68 4.55 36.97
N ASP A 69 9.87 3.24 36.78
CA ASP A 69 10.02 2.60 35.47
C ASP A 69 8.75 2.82 34.60
N THR A 70 7.58 2.80 35.24
CA THR A 70 6.27 2.96 34.59
C THR A 70 6.04 4.39 34.11
N ASP A 71 6.33 5.38 34.97
CA ASP A 71 6.14 6.80 34.67
C ASP A 71 7.09 7.29 33.57
N HIS A 72 8.33 6.79 33.57
CA HIS A 72 9.33 7.14 32.56
C HIS A 72 8.91 6.69 31.15
N ALA A 73 8.59 5.40 30.99
CA ALA A 73 8.18 4.85 29.70
C ALA A 73 6.84 5.44 29.25
N ALA A 74 5.88 5.59 30.17
CA ALA A 74 4.58 6.17 29.86
C ALA A 74 4.69 7.60 29.34
N ARG A 75 5.60 8.42 29.87
CA ARG A 75 5.80 9.79 29.37
C ARG A 75 6.20 9.81 27.89
N PHE A 76 7.21 9.03 27.49
CA PHE A 76 7.67 8.99 26.10
C PHE A 76 6.64 8.36 25.17
N MET A 77 5.97 7.31 25.61
CA MET A 77 4.90 6.66 24.84
C MET A 77 3.71 7.59 24.63
N ASN A 78 3.27 8.33 25.65
CA ASN A 78 2.18 9.30 25.52
C ASN A 78 2.54 10.39 24.50
N ASP A 79 3.76 10.91 24.57
CA ASP A 79 4.26 11.93 23.64
C ASP A 79 4.25 11.41 22.19
N MET A 80 4.74 10.19 21.96
CA MET A 80 4.72 9.56 20.63
C MET A 80 3.30 9.25 20.14
N CYS A 81 2.40 8.76 21.02
CA CYS A 81 1.00 8.54 20.68
C CYS A 81 0.33 9.85 20.26
N ASP A 82 0.48 10.91 21.06
CA ASP A 82 -0.09 12.23 20.76
C ASP A 82 0.41 12.74 19.38
N GLU A 83 1.66 12.46 19.01
CA GLU A 83 2.21 12.82 17.69
C GLU A 83 1.55 12.09 16.54
N LEU A 84 1.34 10.78 16.67
CA LEU A 84 0.65 10.00 15.65
C LEU A 84 -0.80 10.46 15.48
N GLU A 85 -1.50 10.72 16.59
CA GLU A 85 -2.89 11.18 16.57
C GLU A 85 -3.03 12.59 15.96
N TRP A 86 -2.15 13.51 16.33
CA TRP A 86 -2.12 14.84 15.72
C TRP A 86 -1.81 14.78 14.22
N PHE A 87 -0.84 13.96 13.82
CA PHE A 87 -0.51 13.85 12.41
C PHE A 87 -1.68 13.28 11.61
N GLU A 88 -2.36 12.27 12.15
CA GLU A 88 -3.58 11.72 11.58
C GLU A 88 -4.67 12.79 11.43
N SER A 89 -4.96 13.54 12.51
CA SER A 89 -6.10 14.46 12.56
C SER A 89 -5.88 15.76 11.81
N GLU A 90 -4.68 16.34 11.85
CA GLU A 90 -4.40 17.67 11.32
C GLU A 90 -3.63 17.66 10.00
N VAL A 91 -2.68 16.73 9.83
CA VAL A 91 -1.79 16.72 8.65
C VAL A 91 -2.35 15.83 7.54
N LEU A 92 -2.62 14.56 7.85
CA LEU A 92 -3.06 13.58 6.87
C LEU A 92 -4.48 13.87 6.37
N SER A 93 -5.40 14.23 7.27
CA SER A 93 -6.77 14.61 6.90
C SER A 93 -6.79 15.85 5.99
N GLY A 94 -5.88 16.80 6.25
CA GLY A 94 -5.74 18.05 5.50
C GLY A 94 -5.05 17.88 4.15
N MET A 95 -4.35 16.78 3.91
CA MET A 95 -3.53 16.56 2.70
C MET A 95 -4.30 16.72 1.39
N SER A 96 -5.61 16.39 1.38
CA SER A 96 -6.49 16.56 0.22
C SER A 96 -6.85 18.01 -0.12
N SER A 97 -6.71 18.91 0.85
CA SER A 97 -7.06 20.33 0.73
C SER A 97 -5.89 21.19 0.28
N ILE A 98 -4.68 20.63 0.27
CA ILE A 98 -3.43 21.32 -0.02
C ILE A 98 -3.26 21.40 -1.54
N ARG A 99 -3.42 22.62 -2.08
CA ARG A 99 -3.32 22.91 -3.52
C ARG A 99 -1.96 23.43 -3.94
N SER A 100 -1.00 23.48 -3.02
CA SER A 100 0.33 24.03 -3.29
C SER A 100 1.30 22.89 -3.59
N ASP A 101 1.74 22.81 -4.85
CA ASP A 101 2.76 21.84 -5.30
C ASP A 101 4.07 22.01 -4.51
N ASP A 102 4.35 23.20 -3.99
CA ASP A 102 5.54 23.51 -3.19
C ASP A 102 5.52 22.82 -1.81
N LEU A 103 4.33 22.49 -1.28
CA LEU A 103 4.19 21.88 0.04
C LEU A 103 4.23 20.35 -0.02
N ILE A 104 3.95 19.76 -1.18
CA ILE A 104 3.91 18.30 -1.36
C ILE A 104 5.25 17.63 -0.97
N PRO A 105 6.43 18.11 -1.41
CA PRO A 105 7.71 17.50 -1.03
C PRO A 105 7.95 17.50 0.48
N PHE A 106 7.57 18.57 1.19
CA PHE A 106 7.68 18.66 2.64
C PHE A 106 6.79 17.63 3.34
N LEU A 107 5.52 17.52 2.92
CA LEU A 107 4.58 16.56 3.51
C LEU A 107 4.96 15.12 3.22
N VAL A 108 5.51 14.84 2.04
CA VAL A 108 6.07 13.53 1.72
C VAL A 108 7.20 13.19 2.69
N GLN A 109 8.18 14.08 2.86
CA GLN A 109 9.30 13.84 3.79
C GLN A 109 8.83 13.68 5.24
N LEU A 110 7.88 14.50 5.70
CA LEU A 110 7.31 14.37 7.04
C LEU A 110 6.56 13.04 7.22
N SER A 111 5.76 12.62 6.23
CA SER A 111 5.03 11.36 6.24
C SER A 111 5.97 10.16 6.27
N GLU A 112 7.00 10.14 5.42
CA GLU A 112 8.02 9.11 5.40
C GLU A 112 8.74 9.00 6.74
N THR A 113 9.05 10.15 7.35
CA THR A 113 9.71 10.22 8.65
C THR A 113 8.85 9.59 9.74
N ILE A 114 7.56 9.93 9.80
CA ILE A 114 6.62 9.36 10.76
C ILE A 114 6.47 7.84 10.56
N LEU A 115 6.27 7.40 9.32
CA LEU A 115 6.12 5.99 8.98
C LEU A 115 7.38 5.18 9.32
N ARG A 116 8.57 5.74 9.10
CA ARG A 116 9.85 5.15 9.51
C ARG A 116 9.99 5.06 11.03
N ASN A 117 9.61 6.12 11.74
CA ASN A 117 9.70 6.19 13.19
C ASN A 117 8.76 5.21 13.89
N ILE A 118 7.60 4.89 13.32
CA ILE A 118 6.77 3.77 13.80
C ILE A 118 7.63 2.50 13.86
N GLY A 119 8.35 2.17 12.79
CA GLY A 119 9.24 1.00 12.77
C GLY A 119 10.33 1.04 13.84
N PHE A 120 10.92 2.20 14.10
CA PHE A 120 11.93 2.35 15.16
C PHE A 120 11.34 2.17 16.56
N THR A 121 10.20 2.78 16.84
CA THR A 121 9.52 2.64 18.15
C THR A 121 9.09 1.19 18.38
N MET A 122 8.53 0.53 17.37
CA MET A 122 8.17 -0.88 17.43
C MET A 122 9.37 -1.81 17.67
N ALA A 123 10.55 -1.45 17.17
CA ALA A 123 11.79 -2.19 17.42
C ALA A 123 12.45 -1.86 18.77
N ALA A 124 12.17 -0.68 19.32
CA ALA A 124 12.80 -0.21 20.54
C ALA A 124 12.09 -0.70 21.80
N TRP A 125 10.78 -0.97 21.76
CA TRP A 125 10.00 -1.33 22.95
C TRP A 125 9.35 -2.71 22.84
N ASP A 126 9.29 -3.44 23.96
CA ASP A 126 8.60 -4.73 24.04
C ASP A 126 7.11 -4.52 24.34
N PHE A 127 6.27 -4.71 23.32
CA PHE A 127 4.82 -4.60 23.42
C PHE A 127 4.13 -5.88 23.87
N SER A 128 4.87 -6.92 24.29
CA SER A 128 4.28 -8.19 24.73
C SER A 128 3.35 -8.07 25.96
N ASP A 129 3.63 -7.12 26.86
CA ASP A 129 2.77 -6.84 28.02
C ASP A 129 1.46 -6.12 27.66
N ALA A 130 1.37 -5.49 26.49
CA ALA A 130 0.13 -4.88 25.99
C ALA A 130 -0.95 -5.92 25.70
N ALA A 131 -0.56 -7.15 25.32
CA ALA A 131 -1.45 -8.25 25.02
C ALA A 131 -1.95 -9.03 26.26
N ARG A 132 -1.42 -8.75 27.46
CA ARG A 132 -1.90 -9.40 28.70
C ARG A 132 -3.23 -8.75 29.13
N SER A 133 -4.31 -9.53 29.14
CA SER A 133 -5.61 -9.06 29.61
C SER A 133 -5.47 -8.44 31.00
N PRO A 134 -6.05 -7.25 31.24
CA PRO A 134 -5.94 -6.60 32.55
C PRO A 134 -6.45 -7.55 33.62
N SER A 135 -5.68 -7.71 34.70
CA SER A 135 -6.14 -8.51 35.83
C SER A 135 -7.40 -7.84 36.42
N PRO A 136 -8.41 -8.60 36.87
CA PRO A 136 -9.62 -8.05 37.48
C PRO A 136 -9.34 -7.13 38.69
N ASP A 137 -8.14 -7.23 39.27
CA ASP A 137 -7.73 -6.49 40.47
C ASP A 137 -7.05 -5.14 40.16
N SER A 138 -6.85 -4.78 38.88
CA SER A 138 -6.14 -3.56 38.45
C SER A 138 -7.04 -2.36 38.15
N CYS A 139 -8.17 -2.23 38.84
CA CYS A 139 -9.14 -1.11 38.67
C CYS A 139 -8.56 0.31 38.94
N LEU A 140 -7.30 0.42 39.35
CA LEU A 140 -6.62 1.67 39.70
C LEU A 140 -5.32 1.91 38.94
N GLU A 141 -4.91 1.06 37.99
CA GLU A 141 -3.75 1.39 37.16
C GLU A 141 -4.12 2.52 36.17
N GLU A 142 -3.50 3.66 36.45
CA GLU A 142 -3.73 5.00 35.91
C GLU A 142 -3.67 5.04 34.38
N SER A 143 -4.38 6.00 33.79
CA SER A 143 -4.46 6.29 32.35
C SER A 143 -3.13 6.30 31.58
N ALA A 144 -2.00 6.45 32.26
CA ALA A 144 -0.65 6.42 31.71
C ALA A 144 -0.20 5.02 31.27
N SER A 145 -0.60 3.95 31.97
CA SER A 145 -0.23 2.57 31.61
C SER A 145 -1.06 2.00 30.45
N ARG A 146 -2.28 2.53 30.23
CA ARG A 146 -3.14 2.14 29.10
C ARG A 146 -2.58 2.59 27.76
N ARG A 147 -2.18 3.86 27.63
CA ARG A 147 -1.68 4.40 26.34
C ARG A 147 -0.36 3.80 25.86
N VAL A 148 0.49 3.30 26.76
CA VAL A 148 1.69 2.52 26.41
C VAL A 148 1.30 1.26 25.61
N ARG A 149 0.14 0.67 25.93
CA ARG A 149 -0.40 -0.52 25.25
C ARG A 149 -1.10 -0.18 23.94
N ASP A 150 -1.59 1.05 23.81
CA ASP A 150 -2.41 1.49 22.67
C ASP A 150 -1.56 1.95 21.46
N TYR A 151 -0.25 2.18 21.63
CA TYR A 151 0.61 2.68 20.54
C TYR A 151 0.54 1.84 19.26
N PRO A 152 0.62 0.49 19.30
CA PRO A 152 0.50 -0.31 18.08
C PRO A 152 -0.86 -0.18 17.39
N GLU A 153 -1.93 0.02 18.18
CA GLU A 153 -3.28 0.26 17.65
C GLU A 153 -3.37 1.63 16.99
N ILE A 154 -2.87 2.68 17.64
CA ILE A 154 -2.81 4.05 17.11
C ILE A 154 -1.95 4.10 15.83
N ALA A 155 -0.78 3.45 15.84
CA ALA A 155 0.10 3.35 14.68
C ALA A 155 -0.57 2.58 13.53
N SER A 156 -1.27 1.48 13.82
CA SER A 156 -2.02 0.74 12.81
C SER A 156 -3.15 1.59 12.22
N ARG A 157 -3.88 2.33 13.06
CA ARG A 157 -4.93 3.26 12.62
C ARG A 157 -4.37 4.32 11.69
N LEU A 158 -3.26 4.97 12.06
CA LEU A 158 -2.60 5.97 11.23
C LEU A 158 -2.16 5.38 9.87
N VAL A 159 -1.51 4.21 9.86
CA VAL A 159 -1.08 3.56 8.61
C VAL A 159 -2.27 3.24 7.71
N VAL A 160 -3.39 2.79 8.28
CA VAL A 160 -4.63 2.54 7.54
C VAL A 160 -5.24 3.85 7.02
N SER A 161 -5.16 4.95 7.77
CA SER A 161 -5.68 6.26 7.35
C SER A 161 -5.00 6.80 6.09
N PHE A 162 -3.77 6.37 5.76
CA PHE A 162 -3.17 6.68 4.46
C PHE A 162 -3.95 6.07 3.29
N CYS A 163 -4.58 4.90 3.49
CA CYS A 163 -5.38 4.24 2.46
C CYS A 163 -6.66 5.01 2.15
N SER A 164 -7.25 5.73 3.09
CA SER A 164 -8.43 6.58 2.82
C SER A 164 -8.06 8.01 2.37
N SER A 165 -6.78 8.36 2.39
CA SER A 165 -6.30 9.70 2.04
C SER A 165 -6.02 9.89 0.54
N SER A 166 -5.86 11.14 0.11
CA SER A 166 -5.34 11.51 -1.21
C SER A 166 -3.81 11.55 -1.24
N ALA A 167 -3.13 10.72 -0.44
CA ALA A 167 -1.68 10.72 -0.34
C ALA A 167 -1.00 10.39 -1.69
N PRO A 168 0.11 11.05 -2.03
CA PRO A 168 0.87 10.77 -3.25
C PRO A 168 1.40 9.34 -3.33
N GLY A 169 1.53 8.82 -4.54
CA GLY A 169 2.00 7.47 -4.86
C GLY A 169 3.41 7.18 -4.36
N ILE A 170 4.26 8.22 -4.25
CA ILE A 170 5.62 8.10 -3.71
C ILE A 170 5.65 7.59 -2.27
N LEU A 171 4.55 7.74 -1.51
CA LEU A 171 4.43 7.26 -0.13
C LEU A 171 4.07 5.77 -0.02
N LEU A 172 3.68 5.11 -1.12
CA LEU A 172 3.32 3.68 -1.13
C LEU A 172 4.38 2.79 -0.46
N PRO A 173 5.69 2.87 -0.80
CA PRO A 173 6.71 2.04 -0.17
C PRO A 173 6.81 2.27 1.35
N ALA A 174 6.69 3.52 1.81
CA ALA A 174 6.79 3.87 3.22
C ALA A 174 5.60 3.31 4.02
N VAL A 175 4.37 3.45 3.50
CA VAL A 175 3.15 2.93 4.13
C VAL A 175 3.19 1.40 4.21
N LEU A 176 3.54 0.73 3.11
CA LEU A 176 3.68 -0.73 3.05
C LEU A 176 4.76 -1.23 4.01
N THR A 177 5.90 -0.54 4.09
CA THR A 177 6.99 -0.89 5.00
C THR A 177 6.57 -0.73 6.45
N ALA A 178 5.88 0.36 6.81
CA ALA A 178 5.36 0.58 8.15
C ALA A 178 4.34 -0.50 8.56
N ALA A 179 3.38 -0.82 7.68
CA ALA A 179 2.44 -1.91 7.90
C ALA A 179 3.15 -3.25 8.14
N ARG A 180 4.15 -3.57 7.31
CA ARG A 180 4.95 -4.79 7.48
C ARG A 180 5.73 -4.81 8.79
N ARG A 181 6.26 -3.68 9.25
CA ARG A 181 6.97 -3.56 10.54
C ARG A 181 6.05 -3.75 11.73
N LEU A 182 4.82 -3.26 11.66
CA LEU A 182 3.82 -3.51 12.71
C LEU A 182 3.48 -5.00 12.83
N LEU A 183 3.56 -5.77 11.74
CA LEU A 183 3.36 -7.23 11.75
C LEU A 183 4.57 -8.04 12.26
N ASP A 184 5.76 -7.44 12.39
CA ASP A 184 6.94 -8.14 12.93
C ASP A 184 6.75 -8.53 14.41
N ILE A 185 5.83 -7.87 15.13
CA ILE A 185 5.56 -8.18 16.54
C ILE A 185 4.48 -9.24 16.63
N GLU A 186 4.86 -10.40 17.19
CA GLU A 186 4.01 -11.59 17.21
C GLU A 186 2.65 -11.40 17.88
N PHE A 187 2.55 -10.48 18.83
CA PHE A 187 1.36 -10.24 19.64
C PHE A 187 0.33 -9.28 19.00
N ILE A 188 0.67 -8.65 17.87
CA ILE A 188 -0.24 -7.73 17.19
C ILE A 188 -1.14 -8.51 16.23
N ASN A 189 -2.46 -8.38 16.42
CA ASN A 189 -3.42 -8.98 15.51
C ASN A 189 -3.23 -8.41 14.10
N CYS A 190 -3.21 -9.25 13.07
CA CYS A 190 -3.00 -8.76 11.70
C CYS A 190 -4.24 -8.07 11.09
N SER A 191 -5.43 -8.32 11.64
CA SER A 191 -6.73 -7.83 11.15
C SER A 191 -6.78 -6.32 10.90
N PRO A 192 -6.30 -5.43 11.80
CA PRO A 192 -6.32 -3.98 11.58
C PRO A 192 -5.52 -3.54 10.35
N LEU A 193 -4.52 -4.31 9.91
CA LEU A 193 -3.64 -3.96 8.80
C LEU A 193 -4.05 -4.60 7.47
N LEU A 194 -5.01 -5.54 7.47
CA LEU A 194 -5.57 -6.12 6.24
C LEU A 194 -6.12 -5.06 5.25
N PRO A 195 -6.78 -3.98 5.69
CA PRO A 195 -7.20 -2.91 4.79
C PRO A 195 -6.06 -2.31 3.98
N VAL A 196 -4.83 -2.28 4.51
CA VAL A 196 -3.66 -1.81 3.77
C VAL A 196 -3.41 -2.73 2.58
N LEU A 197 -3.32 -4.04 2.81
CA LEU A 197 -3.11 -5.02 1.74
C LEU A 197 -4.19 -4.93 0.65
N ASP A 198 -5.45 -4.81 1.07
CA ASP A 198 -6.63 -4.77 0.21
C ASP A 198 -6.77 -3.46 -0.57
N PHE A 199 -6.28 -2.34 -0.04
CA PHE A 199 -6.45 -1.03 -0.68
C PHE A 199 -5.36 -0.69 -1.70
N ILE A 200 -4.15 -1.23 -1.54
CA ILE A 200 -2.99 -0.88 -2.37
C ILE A 200 -3.22 -1.02 -3.88
N PRO A 201 -3.89 -2.06 -4.39
CA PRO A 201 -4.19 -2.15 -5.82
C PRO A 201 -5.01 -0.95 -6.34
N LYS A 202 -5.96 -0.46 -5.54
CA LYS A 202 -6.78 0.71 -5.88
C LYS A 202 -5.94 1.98 -5.90
N TRP A 203 -5.01 2.13 -4.95
CA TRP A 203 -4.11 3.27 -4.89
C TRP A 203 -3.18 3.31 -6.12
N ILE A 204 -2.55 2.19 -6.48
CA ILE A 204 -1.69 2.10 -7.68
C ILE A 204 -2.45 2.49 -8.95
N ILE A 205 -3.69 1.98 -9.11
CA ILE A 205 -4.54 2.32 -10.25
C ILE A 205 -4.90 3.81 -10.27
N ARG A 206 -5.21 4.40 -9.11
CA ARG A 206 -5.49 5.84 -9.00
C ARG A 206 -4.28 6.66 -9.46
N CYS A 207 -3.11 6.40 -8.90
CA CYS A 207 -1.88 7.11 -9.26
C CYS A 207 -1.56 6.97 -10.76
N THR A 208 -1.77 5.79 -11.36
CA THR A 208 -1.58 5.61 -12.81
C THR A 208 -2.54 6.49 -13.62
N LYS A 209 -3.79 6.68 -13.17
CA LYS A 209 -4.78 7.54 -13.86
C LYS A 209 -4.49 9.02 -13.70
N GLU A 210 -3.90 9.40 -12.57
CA GLU A 210 -3.59 10.79 -12.21
C GLU A 210 -2.17 11.20 -12.63
N ASP A 211 -1.42 10.32 -13.30
CA ASP A 211 0.00 10.50 -13.67
C ASP A 211 0.89 10.85 -12.47
N ASP A 212 0.56 10.27 -11.32
CA ASP A 212 1.27 10.47 -10.06
C ASP A 212 2.51 9.57 -9.98
N GLN A 213 3.57 10.08 -9.36
CA GLN A 213 4.86 9.41 -9.32
C GLN A 213 4.83 8.19 -8.40
N ILE A 214 5.25 7.05 -8.94
CA ILE A 214 5.42 5.80 -8.17
C ILE A 214 6.82 5.24 -8.44
N ASP A 215 7.58 4.96 -7.37
CA ASP A 215 8.73 4.07 -7.47
C ASP A 215 8.23 2.63 -7.61
N GLU A 216 8.14 2.17 -8.86
CA GLU A 216 7.60 0.86 -9.21
C GLU A 216 8.34 -0.29 -8.51
N LYS A 217 9.66 -0.18 -8.37
CA LYS A 217 10.49 -1.24 -7.77
C LYS A 217 10.30 -1.25 -6.26
N ALA A 218 10.49 -0.11 -5.60
CA ALA A 218 10.35 -0.02 -4.14
C ALA A 218 8.93 -0.38 -3.69
N THR A 219 7.92 0.04 -4.45
CA THR A 219 6.50 -0.28 -4.17
C THR A 219 6.26 -1.78 -4.28
N ALA A 220 6.72 -2.42 -5.36
CA ALA A 220 6.53 -3.85 -5.54
C ALA A 220 7.27 -4.69 -4.48
N ASP A 221 8.52 -4.32 -4.15
CA ASP A 221 9.30 -5.01 -3.13
C ASP A 221 8.63 -4.91 -1.74
N ALA A 222 8.16 -3.71 -1.37
CA ALA A 222 7.44 -3.48 -0.12
C ALA A 222 6.09 -4.22 -0.09
N TYR A 223 5.35 -4.22 -1.19
CA TYR A 223 4.04 -4.88 -1.27
C TYR A 223 4.17 -6.40 -1.17
N LEU A 224 5.15 -6.98 -1.88
CA LEU A 224 5.49 -8.39 -1.75
C LEU A 224 5.94 -8.75 -0.33
N SER A 225 6.72 -7.87 0.33
CA SER A 225 7.13 -8.09 1.71
C SER A 225 5.95 -8.10 2.68
N LEU A 226 4.94 -7.25 2.47
CA LEU A 226 3.72 -7.25 3.27
C LEU A 226 2.90 -8.54 3.08
N TRP A 227 2.74 -8.98 1.83
CA TRP A 227 2.09 -10.26 1.51
C TRP A 227 2.76 -11.43 2.25
N LYS A 228 4.08 -11.53 2.19
CA LYS A 228 4.84 -12.58 2.88
C LYS A 228 4.63 -12.54 4.39
N ALA A 229 4.73 -11.35 4.99
CA ALA A 229 4.53 -11.17 6.42
C ALA A 229 3.14 -11.63 6.85
N LEU A 230 2.08 -11.30 6.10
CA LEU A 230 0.71 -11.75 6.40
C LEU A 230 0.54 -13.25 6.24
N LEU A 231 1.08 -13.84 5.17
CA LEU A 231 1.02 -15.29 4.94
C LEU A 231 1.74 -16.12 6.02
N GLU A 232 2.68 -15.52 6.74
CA GLU A 232 3.38 -16.16 7.86
C GLU A 232 2.57 -16.10 9.17
N ARG A 233 1.51 -15.28 9.26
CA ARG A 233 0.67 -15.16 10.46
C ARG A 233 -0.34 -16.29 10.53
N SER A 234 -0.43 -16.95 11.68
CA SER A 234 -1.42 -18.00 11.95
C SER A 234 -2.88 -17.52 11.90
N GLU A 235 -3.11 -16.23 12.20
CA GLU A 235 -4.43 -15.60 12.17
C GLU A 235 -4.90 -15.28 10.74
N TYR A 236 -4.00 -15.27 9.76
CA TYR A 236 -4.34 -14.97 8.38
C TYR A 236 -4.93 -16.22 7.70
N THR A 237 -6.24 -16.25 7.59
CA THR A 237 -6.97 -17.42 7.08
C THR A 237 -6.98 -17.49 5.56
N GLU A 238 -7.25 -18.68 5.04
CA GLU A 238 -7.46 -18.89 3.60
C GLU A 238 -8.60 -18.02 3.05
N THR A 239 -9.66 -17.79 3.82
CA THR A 239 -10.77 -16.90 3.43
C THR A 239 -10.34 -15.44 3.28
N MET A 240 -9.41 -14.96 4.11
CA MET A 240 -8.84 -13.62 3.98
C MET A 240 -7.95 -13.54 2.73
N LEU A 241 -7.14 -14.57 2.48
CA LEU A 241 -6.33 -14.68 1.26
C LEU A 241 -7.19 -14.64 0.00
N ASP A 242 -8.24 -15.46 -0.06
CA ASP A 242 -9.16 -15.52 -1.21
C ASP A 242 -9.84 -14.16 -1.46
N LYS A 243 -10.20 -13.44 -0.38
CA LYS A 243 -10.75 -12.08 -0.48
C LYS A 243 -9.73 -11.10 -1.07
N SER A 244 -8.50 -11.06 -0.55
CA SER A 244 -7.45 -10.14 -1.01
C SER A 244 -7.03 -10.43 -2.47
N ILE A 245 -6.96 -11.71 -2.85
CA ILE A 245 -6.73 -12.13 -4.25
C ILE A 245 -7.88 -11.70 -5.16
N ASN A 246 -9.13 -11.89 -4.73
CA ASN A 246 -10.29 -11.44 -5.48
C ASN A 246 -10.28 -9.92 -5.72
N ILE A 247 -9.89 -9.13 -4.72
CA ILE A 247 -9.76 -7.67 -4.86
C ILE A 247 -8.74 -7.33 -5.94
N CYS A 248 -7.55 -7.96 -5.92
CA CYS A 248 -6.54 -7.76 -6.96
C CYS A 248 -7.06 -8.11 -8.36
N ALA A 249 -7.66 -9.30 -8.51
CA ALA A 249 -8.14 -9.79 -9.81
C ALA A 249 -9.25 -8.91 -10.39
N VAL A 250 -10.23 -8.53 -9.57
CA VAL A 250 -11.35 -7.68 -9.99
C VAL A 250 -10.88 -6.26 -10.32
N LEU A 251 -9.98 -5.67 -9.53
CA LEU A 251 -9.47 -4.33 -9.82
C LEU A 251 -8.62 -4.27 -11.08
N LEU A 252 -7.77 -5.28 -11.32
CA LEU A 252 -7.02 -5.39 -12.57
C LEU A 252 -7.93 -5.60 -13.77
N LEU A 253 -8.94 -6.46 -13.66
CA LEU A 253 -9.93 -6.65 -14.72
C LEU A 253 -10.68 -5.35 -15.03
N ASN A 254 -11.20 -4.66 -14.01
CA ASN A 254 -11.91 -3.40 -14.19
C ASN A 254 -11.01 -2.31 -14.79
N TYR A 255 -9.73 -2.29 -14.40
CA TYR A 255 -8.76 -1.37 -14.99
C TYR A 255 -8.55 -1.63 -16.48
N LEU A 256 -8.36 -2.90 -16.88
CA LEU A 256 -8.23 -3.28 -18.30
C LEU A 256 -9.51 -2.97 -19.07
N THR A 257 -10.68 -3.31 -18.53
CA THR A 257 -11.98 -2.99 -19.14
C THR A 257 -12.12 -1.49 -19.39
N GLN A 258 -11.82 -0.65 -18.40
CA GLN A 258 -11.90 0.79 -18.57
C GLN A 258 -10.88 1.31 -19.60
N SER A 259 -9.67 0.75 -19.64
CA SER A 259 -8.66 1.09 -20.65
C SER A 259 -9.15 0.75 -22.05
N ASN A 260 -9.73 -0.43 -22.22
CA ASN A 260 -10.24 -0.94 -23.49
C ASN A 260 -11.49 -0.17 -23.95
N GLU A 261 -12.37 0.21 -23.03
CA GLU A 261 -13.51 1.10 -23.29
C GLU A 261 -13.05 2.48 -23.79
N ASN A 262 -12.05 3.07 -23.15
CA ASN A 262 -11.51 4.38 -23.52
C ASN A 262 -10.81 4.34 -24.90
N ALA A 263 -10.08 3.27 -25.19
CA ALA A 263 -9.37 3.07 -26.45
C ALA A 263 -10.27 2.55 -27.59
N ARG A 264 -11.43 1.98 -27.23
CA ARG A 264 -12.28 1.15 -28.12
C ARG A 264 -11.47 0.07 -28.83
N ASP A 265 -10.63 -0.61 -28.06
CA ASP A 265 -9.68 -1.62 -28.53
C ASP A 265 -9.45 -2.67 -27.46
N VAL A 266 -9.16 -3.91 -27.86
CA VAL A 266 -8.72 -4.98 -26.95
C VAL A 266 -7.36 -5.49 -27.43
N PRO A 267 -6.25 -4.91 -26.93
CA PRO A 267 -4.92 -5.25 -27.40
C PRO A 267 -4.50 -6.65 -26.92
N ASP A 268 -3.86 -7.43 -27.79
CA ASP A 268 -3.31 -8.75 -27.47
C ASP A 268 -1.93 -8.61 -26.79
N PRO A 269 -1.77 -9.05 -25.52
CA PRO A 269 -0.52 -8.97 -24.78
C PRO A 269 0.66 -9.75 -25.37
N ARG A 270 0.40 -10.64 -26.34
CA ARG A 270 1.44 -11.43 -27.03
C ARG A 270 2.12 -10.64 -28.15
N LEU A 271 1.55 -9.52 -28.58
CA LEU A 271 2.10 -8.69 -29.65
C LEU A 271 3.30 -7.88 -29.16
N HIS A 272 4.23 -7.57 -30.07
CA HIS A 272 5.53 -6.98 -29.72
C HIS A 272 5.47 -5.50 -29.33
N ASP A 273 4.39 -4.82 -29.72
CA ASP A 273 4.07 -3.43 -29.44
C ASP A 273 3.24 -3.26 -28.16
N TYR A 274 2.86 -4.37 -27.50
CA TYR A 274 2.12 -4.29 -26.25
C TYR A 274 3.01 -3.80 -25.10
N GLU A 275 2.66 -2.65 -24.54
CA GLU A 275 3.31 -2.12 -23.34
C GLU A 275 2.57 -2.54 -22.08
N ILE A 276 3.30 -3.18 -21.16
CA ILE A 276 2.73 -3.57 -19.86
C ILE A 276 2.50 -2.31 -19.03
N THR A 277 1.25 -2.10 -18.63
CA THR A 277 0.86 -0.97 -17.79
C THR A 277 1.37 -1.12 -16.35
N MET A 278 1.58 0.01 -15.67
CA MET A 278 2.14 0.04 -14.31
C MET A 278 1.34 -0.81 -13.29
N PRO A 279 -0.02 -0.79 -13.25
CA PRO A 279 -0.76 -1.65 -12.34
C PRO A 279 -0.52 -3.14 -12.57
N ILE A 280 -0.44 -3.57 -13.84
CA ILE A 280 -0.16 -4.97 -14.19
C ILE A 280 1.27 -5.34 -13.80
N SER A 281 2.25 -4.48 -14.12
CA SER A 281 3.65 -4.74 -13.79
C SER A 281 3.85 -4.90 -12.27
N ILE A 282 3.34 -3.96 -11.47
CA ILE A 282 3.49 -4.00 -10.00
C ILE A 282 2.70 -5.17 -9.40
N ILE A 283 1.38 -5.19 -9.60
CA ILE A 283 0.49 -6.10 -8.86
C ILE A 283 0.69 -7.53 -9.35
N LEU A 284 0.62 -7.77 -10.66
CA LEU A 284 0.67 -9.12 -11.19
C LEU A 284 2.10 -9.64 -11.28
N HIS A 285 2.96 -8.98 -12.06
CA HIS A 285 4.27 -9.54 -12.42
C HIS A 285 5.32 -9.45 -11.31
N LYS A 286 5.32 -8.35 -10.55
CA LYS A 286 6.31 -8.12 -9.48
C LYS A 286 5.86 -8.54 -8.09
N VAL A 287 4.56 -8.75 -7.86
CA VAL A 287 4.04 -9.18 -6.54
C VAL A 287 3.41 -10.56 -6.59
N ILE A 288 2.26 -10.74 -7.24
CA ILE A 288 1.54 -12.02 -7.26
C ILE A 288 2.43 -13.14 -7.84
N PHE A 289 3.15 -12.85 -8.94
CA PHE A 289 4.01 -13.82 -9.62
C PHE A 289 5.37 -14.06 -8.96
N LYS A 290 5.61 -13.47 -7.79
CA LYS A 290 6.79 -13.77 -6.97
C LYS A 290 6.52 -14.76 -5.85
N HIS A 291 5.28 -15.25 -5.70
CA HIS A 291 4.93 -16.21 -4.67
C HIS A 291 4.00 -17.31 -5.18
N LYS A 292 4.42 -18.59 -5.05
CA LYS A 292 3.71 -19.74 -5.63
C LYS A 292 2.24 -19.83 -5.21
N LEU A 293 1.95 -19.62 -3.93
CA LEU A 293 0.57 -19.66 -3.42
C LEU A 293 -0.29 -18.55 -4.03
N LEU A 294 0.27 -17.35 -4.20
CA LEU A 294 -0.45 -16.21 -4.79
C LEU A 294 -0.75 -16.48 -6.26
N ILE A 295 0.21 -17.04 -7.01
CA ILE A 295 0.00 -17.48 -8.41
C ILE A 295 -1.19 -18.44 -8.48
N THR A 296 -1.17 -19.50 -7.67
CA THR A 296 -2.23 -20.52 -7.69
C THR A 296 -3.60 -19.91 -7.41
N LYS A 297 -3.73 -19.16 -6.31
CA LYS A 297 -5.00 -18.52 -5.93
C LYS A 297 -5.47 -17.50 -6.96
N PHE A 298 -4.56 -16.71 -7.53
CA PHE A 298 -4.90 -15.73 -8.55
C PHE A 298 -5.39 -16.40 -9.84
N MET A 299 -4.72 -17.46 -10.30
CA MET A 299 -5.14 -18.22 -11.48
C MET A 299 -6.49 -18.91 -11.30
N GLU A 300 -6.73 -19.52 -10.13
CA GLU A 300 -8.04 -20.06 -9.77
C GLU A 300 -9.12 -18.98 -9.85
N ARG A 301 -8.81 -17.77 -9.35
CA ARG A 301 -9.75 -16.65 -9.39
C ARG A 301 -10.02 -16.14 -10.80
N VAL A 302 -9.00 -16.02 -11.65
CA VAL A 302 -9.15 -15.66 -13.07
C VAL A 302 -10.01 -16.69 -13.80
N GLY A 303 -9.85 -17.98 -13.49
CA GLY A 303 -10.74 -19.03 -14.01
C GLY A 303 -12.19 -18.84 -13.58
N GLY A 304 -12.42 -18.54 -12.29
CA GLY A 304 -13.75 -18.20 -11.79
C GLY A 304 -14.37 -16.95 -12.44
N LEU A 305 -13.57 -15.93 -12.76
CA LEU A 305 -14.02 -14.75 -13.49
C LEU A 305 -14.39 -15.06 -14.93
N SER A 306 -13.60 -15.90 -15.61
CA SER A 306 -13.82 -16.32 -17.00
C SER A 306 -15.16 -17.03 -17.20
N CYS A 307 -15.66 -17.70 -16.16
CA CYS A 307 -16.96 -18.37 -16.13
C CYS A 307 -18.09 -17.49 -15.54
N SER A 308 -17.83 -16.25 -15.15
CA SER A 308 -18.81 -15.42 -14.45
C SER A 308 -19.81 -14.79 -15.40
N ASP A 309 -21.10 -14.92 -15.08
CA ASP A 309 -22.19 -14.23 -15.80
C ASP A 309 -22.09 -12.70 -15.69
N LEU A 310 -21.36 -12.16 -14.72
CA LEU A 310 -21.13 -10.71 -14.57
C LEU A 310 -20.38 -10.09 -15.76
N LEU A 311 -19.68 -10.90 -16.57
CA LEU A 311 -19.05 -10.44 -17.81
C LEU A 311 -20.07 -10.18 -18.94
N CYS A 312 -21.23 -10.85 -18.88
CA CYS A 312 -22.30 -10.78 -19.89
C CYS A 312 -23.65 -10.72 -19.15
N SER A 313 -24.09 -9.52 -18.76
CA SER A 313 -25.42 -9.33 -18.19
C SER A 313 -26.41 -8.86 -19.25
N ASP A 314 -27.69 -9.24 -19.13
CA ASP A 314 -28.76 -8.84 -20.04
C ASP A 314 -28.92 -7.31 -20.18
N ASP A 315 -28.44 -6.55 -19.19
CA ASP A 315 -28.48 -5.07 -19.18
C ASP A 315 -27.35 -4.41 -20.00
N LEU A 316 -26.40 -5.18 -20.55
CA LEU A 316 -25.27 -4.67 -21.33
C LEU A 316 -25.50 -4.87 -22.83
N ASP A 317 -25.07 -3.89 -23.63
CA ASP A 317 -24.98 -4.06 -25.08
C ASP A 317 -23.89 -5.09 -25.47
N GLY A 318 -23.97 -5.56 -26.72
CA GLY A 318 -23.02 -6.53 -27.26
C GLY A 318 -21.58 -6.05 -27.18
N ASP A 319 -21.34 -4.77 -27.48
CA ASP A 319 -20.00 -4.16 -27.45
C ASP A 319 -19.40 -4.15 -26.04
N SER A 320 -20.17 -3.77 -25.01
CA SER A 320 -19.72 -3.80 -23.62
C SER A 320 -19.44 -5.22 -23.14
N CYS A 321 -20.26 -6.19 -23.55
CA CYS A 321 -20.01 -7.61 -23.25
C CYS A 321 -18.69 -8.08 -23.88
N LEU A 322 -18.46 -7.75 -25.16
CA LEU A 322 -17.22 -8.10 -25.86
C LEU A 322 -15.99 -7.45 -25.23
N LEU A 323 -16.06 -6.16 -24.85
CA LEU A 323 -14.96 -5.48 -24.16
C LEU A 323 -14.62 -6.13 -22.81
N ARG A 324 -15.63 -6.53 -22.02
CA ARG A 324 -15.42 -7.22 -20.74
C ARG A 324 -14.82 -8.62 -20.92
N LEU A 325 -15.34 -9.40 -21.86
CA LEU A 325 -14.79 -10.72 -22.21
C LEU A 325 -13.36 -10.59 -22.73
N GLY A 326 -13.11 -9.60 -23.58
CA GLY A 326 -11.78 -9.27 -24.09
C GLY A 326 -10.80 -8.89 -23.01
N SER A 327 -11.21 -8.06 -22.06
CA SER A 327 -10.39 -7.67 -20.91
C SER A 327 -10.07 -8.87 -20.01
N CYS A 328 -10.99 -9.83 -19.90
CA CYS A 328 -10.76 -11.09 -19.19
C CYS A 328 -9.75 -11.98 -19.94
N ALA A 329 -9.86 -12.07 -21.28
CA ALA A 329 -8.89 -12.79 -22.12
C ALA A 329 -7.50 -12.17 -22.05
N GLN A 330 -7.42 -10.85 -22.14
CA GLN A 330 -6.20 -10.07 -21.96
C GLN A 330 -5.58 -10.33 -20.60
N LEU A 331 -6.37 -10.32 -19.51
CA LEU A 331 -5.87 -10.64 -18.17
C LEU A 331 -5.34 -12.07 -18.09
N ALA A 332 -6.04 -13.05 -18.68
CA ALA A 332 -5.59 -14.44 -18.72
C ALA A 332 -4.26 -14.60 -19.48
N LEU A 333 -4.09 -13.90 -20.60
CA LEU A 333 -2.85 -13.87 -21.38
C LEU A 333 -1.70 -13.20 -20.61
N LEU A 334 -1.97 -12.09 -19.92
CA LEU A 334 -1.00 -11.43 -19.04
C LEU A 334 -0.55 -12.31 -17.88
N CYS A 335 -1.36 -13.32 -17.53
CA CYS A 335 -1.01 -14.31 -16.53
C CYS A 335 -0.09 -15.43 -17.04
N ASP A 336 0.18 -15.50 -18.35
CA ASP A 336 0.97 -16.57 -18.93
C ASP A 336 2.47 -16.37 -18.68
N LEU A 337 2.96 -17.00 -17.61
CA LEU A 337 4.38 -17.02 -17.25
C LEU A 337 5.28 -17.67 -18.31
N SER A 338 4.73 -18.53 -19.17
CA SER A 338 5.51 -19.18 -20.24
C SER A 338 5.75 -18.27 -21.45
N ALA A 339 4.92 -17.23 -21.63
CA ALA A 339 5.17 -16.15 -22.57
C ALA A 339 6.34 -15.22 -22.12
N HIS A 340 6.63 -15.16 -20.82
CA HIS A 340 7.69 -14.33 -20.24
C HIS A 340 9.05 -15.07 -20.15
N GLY A 341 9.09 -16.35 -20.51
CA GLY A 341 10.30 -17.16 -20.53
C GLY A 341 10.96 -17.22 -21.91
N ILE A 342 11.83 -16.26 -22.23
CA ILE A 342 12.72 -16.38 -23.40
C ILE A 342 13.68 -17.55 -23.17
N ARG A 343 13.37 -18.74 -23.68
CA ARG A 343 14.37 -19.79 -23.92
C ARG A 343 15.02 -19.54 -25.27
N SER A 344 16.20 -18.92 -25.30
CA SER A 344 17.03 -18.95 -26.51
C SER A 344 17.57 -20.37 -26.68
N VAL A 345 17.09 -21.10 -27.68
CA VAL A 345 17.71 -22.35 -28.13
C VAL A 345 18.19 -22.12 -29.54
N GLY A 346 19.50 -21.85 -29.69
CA GLY A 346 20.27 -21.90 -30.94
C GLY A 346 19.81 -20.98 -32.07
N ASN A 347 20.50 -19.85 -32.26
CA ASN A 347 20.66 -18.99 -33.47
C ASN A 347 19.49 -18.76 -34.47
N SER A 348 18.27 -19.15 -34.14
CA SER A 348 17.06 -18.89 -34.92
C SER A 348 16.00 -18.35 -33.97
N ALA A 349 15.76 -17.05 -34.02
CA ALA A 349 14.70 -16.39 -33.28
C ALA A 349 13.35 -16.70 -33.94
N SER A 350 12.80 -17.88 -33.69
CA SER A 350 11.36 -18.13 -33.81
C SER A 350 10.78 -18.18 -32.41
N THR A 351 10.27 -17.06 -31.92
CA THR A 351 9.52 -16.97 -30.67
C THR A 351 8.18 -17.66 -30.86
N VAL A 352 8.14 -18.98 -30.64
CA VAL A 352 6.87 -19.68 -30.48
C VAL A 352 6.37 -19.32 -29.08
N HIS A 353 5.49 -18.31 -28.99
CA HIS A 353 4.74 -18.03 -27.78
C HIS A 353 3.85 -19.25 -27.50
N ARG A 354 4.32 -20.15 -26.63
CA ARG A 354 3.48 -21.25 -26.14
C ARG A 354 2.62 -20.71 -25.03
N THR A 355 1.32 -20.62 -25.26
CA THR A 355 0.33 -20.44 -24.20
C THR A 355 0.33 -21.69 -23.32
N SER A 356 0.41 -21.51 -22.00
CA SER A 356 0.28 -22.62 -21.04
C SER A 356 -1.09 -23.27 -21.18
N GLN A 357 -1.20 -24.59 -20.91
CA GLN A 357 -2.46 -25.31 -21.07
C GLN A 357 -3.59 -24.67 -20.24
N ASN A 358 -3.29 -24.23 -19.02
CA ASN A 358 -4.28 -23.56 -18.16
C ASN A 358 -4.83 -22.29 -18.81
N VAL A 359 -3.98 -21.45 -19.40
CA VAL A 359 -4.43 -20.23 -20.08
C VAL A 359 -5.16 -20.58 -21.38
N ALA A 360 -4.70 -21.58 -22.13
CA ALA A 360 -5.37 -22.05 -23.34
C ALA A 360 -6.80 -22.55 -23.05
N ASP A 361 -6.99 -23.31 -21.96
CA ASP A 361 -8.31 -23.78 -21.52
C ASP A 361 -9.24 -22.61 -21.19
N LEU A 362 -8.72 -21.56 -20.53
CA LEU A 362 -9.50 -20.34 -20.24
C LEU A 362 -9.87 -19.57 -21.52
N LEU A 363 -8.95 -19.46 -22.48
CA LEU A 363 -9.22 -18.80 -23.76
C LEU A 363 -10.29 -19.54 -24.56
N VAL A 364 -10.35 -20.87 -24.50
CA VAL A 364 -11.43 -21.65 -25.12
C VAL A 364 -12.79 -21.28 -24.52
N ILE A 365 -12.89 -21.21 -23.18
CA ILE A 365 -14.13 -20.79 -22.49
C ILE A 365 -14.54 -19.38 -22.93
N LEU A 366 -13.59 -18.44 -22.93
CA LEU A 366 -13.86 -17.05 -23.29
C LEU A 366 -14.24 -16.89 -24.78
N ARG A 367 -13.59 -17.62 -25.68
CA ARG A 367 -13.94 -17.66 -27.11
C ARG A 367 -15.38 -18.13 -27.31
N ASP A 368 -15.77 -19.23 -26.68
CA ASP A 368 -17.12 -19.77 -26.84
C ASP A 368 -18.19 -18.79 -26.34
N ARG A 369 -17.87 -18.00 -25.30
CA ARG A 369 -18.75 -16.91 -24.81
C ARG A 369 -18.79 -15.71 -25.75
N VAL A 370 -17.65 -15.32 -26.34
CA VAL A 370 -17.60 -14.26 -27.36
C VAL A 370 -18.46 -14.62 -28.56
N GLU A 371 -18.39 -15.86 -29.04
CA GLU A 371 -19.23 -16.33 -30.15
C GLU A 371 -20.72 -16.39 -29.78
N LEU A 372 -21.05 -16.71 -28.53
CA LEU A 372 -22.42 -16.65 -28.03
C LEU A 372 -22.97 -15.21 -28.08
N VAL A 373 -22.22 -14.23 -27.55
CA VAL A 373 -22.59 -12.81 -27.60
C VAL A 373 -22.76 -12.35 -29.05
N ALA A 374 -21.80 -12.67 -29.92
CA ALA A 374 -21.88 -12.30 -31.35
C ALA A 374 -23.13 -12.83 -32.05
N LYS A 375 -23.71 -13.94 -31.57
CA LYS A 375 -24.91 -14.56 -32.13
C LYS A 375 -26.20 -14.02 -31.50
N GLU A 376 -26.23 -13.85 -30.18
CA GLU A 376 -27.46 -13.55 -29.42
C GLU A 376 -27.65 -12.06 -29.15
N ASN A 377 -26.55 -11.30 -29.04
CA ASN A 377 -26.53 -9.87 -28.80
C ASN A 377 -25.41 -9.22 -29.66
N PRO A 378 -25.58 -9.17 -30.99
CA PRO A 378 -24.52 -8.78 -31.91
C PRO A 378 -24.05 -7.34 -31.66
N PRO A 379 -22.73 -7.07 -31.76
CA PRO A 379 -22.18 -5.73 -31.60
C PRO A 379 -22.63 -4.77 -32.71
N GLU A 380 -22.59 -3.46 -32.45
CA GLU A 380 -22.87 -2.46 -33.49
C GLU A 380 -21.71 -2.39 -34.50
N ASP A 381 -20.47 -2.56 -34.03
CA ASP A 381 -19.25 -2.63 -34.84
C ASP A 381 -18.53 -3.97 -34.63
N ASN A 382 -18.24 -4.66 -35.73
CA ASN A 382 -17.54 -5.94 -35.68
C ASN A 382 -16.03 -5.81 -35.38
N MET A 383 -15.47 -4.61 -35.30
CA MET A 383 -14.05 -4.39 -35.06
C MET A 383 -13.54 -5.13 -33.81
N ILE A 384 -14.20 -4.94 -32.66
CA ILE A 384 -13.84 -5.63 -31.40
C ILE A 384 -13.97 -7.14 -31.56
N LEU A 385 -15.05 -7.61 -32.20
CA LEU A 385 -15.27 -9.04 -32.45
C LEU A 385 -14.14 -9.65 -33.31
N TYR A 386 -13.68 -8.95 -34.34
CA TYR A 386 -12.56 -9.41 -35.17
C TYR A 386 -11.25 -9.47 -34.39
N GLN A 387 -10.97 -8.47 -33.54
CA GLN A 387 -9.79 -8.47 -32.68
C GLN A 387 -9.80 -9.64 -31.70
N LEU A 388 -10.95 -9.90 -31.07
CA LEU A 388 -11.08 -11.03 -30.14
C LEU A 388 -10.91 -12.37 -30.82
N ARG A 389 -11.50 -12.57 -32.01
CA ARG A 389 -11.28 -13.79 -32.80
C ARG A 389 -9.80 -14.00 -33.12
N ALA A 390 -9.10 -12.94 -33.53
CA ALA A 390 -7.66 -13.00 -33.77
C ALA A 390 -6.85 -13.29 -32.49
N MET A 391 -7.30 -12.80 -31.33
CA MET A 391 -6.67 -13.08 -30.03
C MET A 391 -6.85 -14.54 -29.60
N PHE A 392 -7.89 -15.24 -30.06
CA PHE A 392 -8.13 -16.65 -29.73
C PHE A 392 -7.52 -17.65 -30.72
N GLU A 393 -7.02 -17.16 -31.86
CA GLU A 393 -6.15 -17.91 -32.78
C GLU A 393 -4.72 -18.00 -32.23
#